data_AF-A0A3B8IB84-F1
#
_entry.id   AF-A0A3B8IB84-F1
#
_cell.length_a   1.000
_cell.length_b   1.000
_cell.length_c   1.000
_cell.angle_alpha   90.00
_cell.angle_beta   90.00
_cell.angle_gamma   90.00
#
_symmetry.space_group_name_H-M   'P 1'
#
loop_
_entity.id
_entity.type
_entity.pdbx_description
1 polymer ?
#
loop_
_entity_poly.entity_id
_entity_poly.type
_entity_poly.pdbx_seq_one_letter_code
_entity_poly.pdbx_strand_id
1 'polypeptide(L)'
;MKAMRILLAGVALLTLLPLTATAQIVSAGSGSYTTTFPDTAVPGRREMPRGTAFGTEAVPKVSSNLAGQPVPTNDWWSTLVWTTANSTPHGWPFYAYPMSFRSRPDGLAVELTVPTAGPRQYKQP
;
A
#
# COMPACT_ATOMS: atom_id res chain seq x y z
N MET A 1 -20.50 -56.79 -2.24
CA MET A 1 -20.43 -56.18 -0.87
C MET A 1 -18.99 -55.95 -0.37
N LYS A 2 -18.05 -56.92 -0.50
CA LYS A 2 -16.65 -56.74 -0.05
C LYS A 2 -15.90 -55.60 -0.75
N ALA A 3 -16.00 -55.49 -2.08
CA ALA A 3 -15.37 -54.41 -2.85
C ALA A 3 -15.87 -53.01 -2.45
N MET A 4 -17.19 -52.86 -2.23
CA MET A 4 -17.80 -51.61 -1.74
C MET A 4 -17.26 -51.22 -0.35
N ARG A 5 -17.11 -52.17 0.57
CA ARG A 5 -16.55 -51.93 1.91
C ARG A 5 -15.07 -51.53 1.87
N ILE A 6 -14.29 -52.12 0.97
CA ILE A 6 -12.87 -51.76 0.77
C ILE A 6 -12.76 -50.34 0.18
N LEU A 7 -13.63 -50.00 -0.78
CA LEU A 7 -13.68 -48.66 -1.37
C LEU A 7 -14.06 -47.60 -0.31
N LEU A 8 -15.08 -47.87 0.50
CA LEU A 8 -15.49 -47.00 1.62
C LEU A 8 -14.40 -46.86 2.68
N ALA A 9 -13.71 -47.95 3.04
CA ALA A 9 -12.60 -47.91 3.99
C ALA A 9 -11.40 -47.12 3.45
N GLY A 10 -11.11 -47.22 2.15
CA GLY A 10 -10.07 -46.44 1.49
C GLY A 10 -10.37 -44.94 1.44
N VAL A 11 -11.62 -44.57 1.16
CA VAL A 11 -12.07 -43.16 1.20
C VAL A 11 -12.00 -42.61 2.63
N ALA A 12 -12.46 -43.37 3.62
CA ALA A 12 -12.37 -42.98 5.03
C ALA A 12 -10.92 -42.82 5.51
N LEU A 13 -10.01 -43.69 5.07
CA LEU A 13 -8.58 -43.60 5.40
C LEU A 13 -7.92 -42.37 4.75
N LEU A 14 -8.36 -41.97 3.56
CA LEU A 14 -7.87 -40.77 2.88
C LEU A 14 -8.30 -39.48 3.58
N THR A 15 -9.46 -39.47 4.26
CA THR A 15 -9.92 -38.32 5.06
C THR A 15 -9.21 -38.15 6.39
N LEU A 16 -8.42 -39.15 6.83
CA LEU A 16 -7.65 -39.11 8.08
C LEU A 16 -6.23 -38.54 7.91
N LEU A 17 -5.82 -38.20 6.68
CA LEU A 17 -4.56 -37.52 6.42
C LEU A 17 -4.63 -36.09 6.96
N PRO A 18 -3.79 -35.69 7.93
CA PRO A 18 -3.81 -34.33 8.45
C PRO A 18 -3.33 -33.37 7.36
N LEU A 19 -4.23 -32.50 6.88
CA LEU A 19 -3.82 -31.36 6.06
C LEU A 19 -3.10 -30.36 6.97
N THR A 20 -1.79 -30.25 6.83
CA THR A 20 -1.03 -29.18 7.48
C THR A 20 -1.25 -27.88 6.70
N ALA A 21 -2.07 -26.99 7.24
CA ALA A 21 -2.14 -25.62 6.75
C ALA A 21 -0.86 -24.89 7.17
N THR A 22 -0.03 -24.52 6.19
CA THR A 22 1.15 -23.68 6.43
C THR A 22 0.79 -22.24 6.09
N ALA A 23 1.04 -21.32 7.03
CA ALA A 23 0.92 -19.90 6.77
C ALA A 23 2.24 -19.39 6.22
N GLN A 24 2.19 -18.55 5.19
CA GLN A 24 3.39 -17.87 4.70
C GLN A 24 3.80 -16.77 5.68
N ILE A 25 4.94 -16.99 6.33
CA ILE A 25 5.52 -16.05 7.28
C ILE A 25 6.99 -15.79 6.97
N VAL A 26 7.45 -14.61 7.37
CA VAL A 26 8.85 -14.22 7.46
C VAL A 26 9.14 -13.94 8.93
N SER A 27 10.07 -14.70 9.51
CA SER A 27 10.46 -14.58 10.91
C SER A 27 11.21 -13.26 11.17
N ALA A 28 10.91 -12.61 12.29
CA ALA A 28 11.56 -11.38 12.74
C ALA A 28 11.75 -11.43 14.27
N GLY A 29 12.93 -11.88 14.71
CA GLY A 29 13.20 -12.14 16.13
C GLY A 29 12.23 -13.19 16.70
N SER A 30 11.56 -12.85 17.80
CA SER A 30 10.50 -13.69 18.39
C SER A 30 9.12 -13.54 17.72
N GLY A 31 9.01 -12.69 16.69
CA GLY A 31 7.78 -12.43 15.95
C GLY A 31 7.86 -12.86 14.48
N SER A 32 6.84 -12.50 13.70
CA SER A 32 6.82 -12.71 12.24
C SER A 32 5.91 -11.70 11.55
N TYR A 33 6.07 -11.57 10.23
CA TYR A 33 5.16 -10.86 9.34
C TYR A 33 4.82 -11.73 8.12
N THR A 34 3.80 -11.37 7.35
CA THR A 34 3.44 -12.07 6.11
C THR A 34 3.68 -11.16 4.91
N THR A 35 4.01 -11.74 3.75
CA THR A 35 4.09 -11.01 2.47
C THR A 35 2.87 -11.29 1.60
N THR A 36 1.94 -12.12 2.08
CA THR A 36 0.66 -12.39 1.44
C THR A 36 -0.37 -11.46 2.06
N PHE A 37 -0.98 -10.62 1.23
CA PHE A 37 -2.01 -9.72 1.73
C PHE A 37 -3.22 -10.54 2.24
N PRO A 38 -3.63 -10.35 3.49
CA PRO A 38 -4.75 -11.09 4.07
C PRO A 38 -6.08 -10.54 3.51
N ASP A 39 -7.02 -11.44 3.18
CA ASP A 39 -8.34 -11.06 2.66
C ASP A 39 -9.02 -9.96 3.49
N THR A 40 -9.57 -8.95 2.82
CA THR A 40 -10.30 -7.79 3.40
C THR A 40 -11.70 -8.14 3.87
N ALA A 41 -12.27 -9.30 3.50
CA ALA A 41 -13.63 -9.68 3.88
C ALA A 41 -13.82 -9.91 5.40
N VAL A 42 -12.73 -10.02 6.17
CA VAL A 42 -12.78 -10.16 7.63
C VAL A 42 -12.88 -8.78 8.29
N PRO A 43 -13.92 -8.50 9.11
CA PRO A 43 -14.07 -7.24 9.82
C PRO A 43 -12.84 -6.86 10.65
N GLY A 44 -12.46 -5.58 10.61
CA GLY A 44 -11.31 -5.05 11.36
C GLY A 44 -9.96 -5.15 10.65
N ARG A 45 -9.88 -5.79 9.47
CA ARG A 45 -8.67 -5.76 8.64
C ARG A 45 -8.56 -4.45 7.87
N ARG A 46 -7.33 -3.95 7.74
CA ARG A 46 -7.03 -2.77 6.95
C ARG A 46 -6.95 -3.14 5.47
N GLU A 47 -7.42 -2.24 4.63
CA GLU A 47 -7.23 -2.33 3.18
C GLU A 47 -5.79 -1.96 2.79
N MET A 48 -5.40 -2.31 1.56
CA MET A 48 -4.18 -1.79 0.96
C MET A 48 -4.21 -0.25 0.88
N PRO A 49 -3.04 0.42 0.79
CA PRO A 49 -2.99 1.85 0.52
C PRO A 49 -3.86 2.19 -0.70
N ARG A 50 -4.80 3.12 -0.51
CA ARG A 50 -5.81 3.44 -1.52
C ARG A 50 -5.23 4.37 -2.59
N GLY A 51 -5.52 4.04 -3.85
CA GLY A 51 -5.25 4.85 -5.02
C GLY A 51 -6.26 5.99 -5.21
N THR A 52 -6.33 6.49 -6.44
CA THR A 52 -7.14 7.67 -6.76
C THR A 52 -8.65 7.38 -6.92
N ALA A 53 -9.06 6.11 -6.88
CA ALA A 53 -10.48 5.75 -6.85
C ALA A 53 -10.75 4.81 -5.68
N PHE A 54 -11.97 4.82 -5.15
CA PHE A 54 -12.39 3.86 -4.13
C PHE A 54 -12.19 2.43 -4.61
N GLY A 55 -11.55 1.60 -3.78
CA GLY A 55 -11.25 0.20 -4.12
C GLY A 55 -10.05 0.00 -5.05
N THR A 56 -9.32 1.06 -5.44
CA THR A 56 -8.07 0.92 -6.20
C THR A 56 -6.86 0.95 -5.29
N GLU A 57 -5.82 0.21 -5.65
CA GLU A 57 -4.52 0.26 -4.97
C GLU A 57 -3.73 1.51 -5.37
N ALA A 58 -2.93 2.04 -4.46
CA ALA A 58 -2.04 3.14 -4.73
C ALA A 58 -0.88 2.67 -5.63
N VAL A 59 -0.77 3.27 -6.82
CA VAL A 59 0.34 3.02 -7.74
C VAL A 59 1.21 4.28 -7.81
N PRO A 60 2.49 4.22 -7.37
CA PRO A 60 3.36 5.37 -7.38
C PRO A 60 3.83 5.72 -8.80
N LYS A 61 4.01 7.01 -9.06
CA LYS A 61 4.59 7.52 -10.30
C LYS A 61 6.11 7.49 -10.21
N VAL A 62 6.71 6.39 -10.67
CA VAL A 62 8.16 6.21 -10.69
C VAL A 62 8.66 5.92 -12.11
N SER A 63 9.87 6.37 -12.41
CA SER A 63 10.59 6.01 -13.63
C SER A 63 11.13 4.57 -13.53
N SER A 64 11.50 4.00 -14.67
CA SER A 64 11.92 2.59 -14.78
C SER A 64 13.13 2.22 -13.91
N ASN A 65 14.02 3.16 -13.61
CA ASN A 65 15.16 2.96 -12.72
C ASN A 65 14.78 2.75 -11.24
N LEU A 66 13.55 3.07 -10.85
CA LEU A 66 13.03 2.86 -9.48
C LEU A 66 11.98 1.74 -9.43
N ALA A 67 11.79 1.00 -10.52
CA ALA A 67 10.85 -0.12 -10.55
C ALA A 67 11.24 -1.20 -9.52
N GLY A 68 10.26 -1.63 -8.72
CA GLY A 68 10.46 -2.64 -7.67
C GLY A 68 11.19 -2.16 -6.42
N GLN A 69 11.58 -0.89 -6.34
CA GLN A 69 12.20 -0.30 -5.16
C GLN A 69 11.15 0.24 -4.19
N PRO A 70 11.43 0.25 -2.86
CA PRO A 70 10.60 0.98 -1.91
C PRO A 70 10.47 2.45 -2.29
N VAL A 71 9.25 2.95 -2.39
CA VAL A 71 8.98 4.34 -2.75
C VAL A 71 8.75 5.15 -1.49
N PRO A 72 9.43 6.30 -1.29
CA PRO A 72 9.25 7.13 -0.10
C PRO A 72 7.79 7.60 0.06
N THR A 73 7.36 7.73 1.31
CA THR A 73 6.02 8.18 1.71
C THR A 73 6.15 9.13 2.89
N ASN A 74 5.10 9.90 3.21
CA ASN A 74 5.04 10.82 4.36
C ASN A 74 6.06 11.99 4.34
N ASP A 75 6.68 12.25 3.19
CA ASP A 75 7.49 13.45 2.94
C ASP A 75 6.67 14.62 2.38
N TRP A 76 7.21 15.84 2.53
CA TRP A 76 6.62 17.10 2.05
C TRP A 76 6.35 17.13 0.53
N TRP A 77 7.04 16.29 -0.24
CA TRP A 77 6.90 16.13 -1.69
C TRP A 77 6.13 14.87 -2.11
N SER A 78 5.65 14.04 -1.17
CA SER A 78 5.04 12.73 -1.48
C SER A 78 3.88 12.81 -2.48
N THR A 79 3.18 13.95 -2.51
CA THR A 79 2.04 14.19 -3.42
C THR A 79 2.44 14.21 -4.90
N LEU A 80 3.72 14.35 -5.21
CA LEU A 80 4.26 14.23 -6.58
C LEU A 80 4.19 12.79 -7.09
N VAL A 81 4.57 11.84 -6.23
CA VAL A 81 4.67 10.42 -6.56
C VAL A 81 3.37 9.69 -6.25
N TRP A 82 2.68 10.09 -5.19
CA TRP A 82 1.43 9.51 -4.71
C TRP A 82 0.28 10.49 -4.90
N THR A 83 -0.59 10.21 -5.87
CA THR A 83 -1.84 10.95 -6.06
C THR A 83 -2.97 10.35 -5.23
N THR A 84 -3.81 11.20 -4.65
CA THR A 84 -4.98 10.82 -3.84
C THR A 84 -6.27 10.80 -4.65
N ALA A 85 -7.34 10.23 -4.08
CA ALA A 85 -8.62 10.08 -4.76
C ALA A 85 -9.34 11.35 -5.21
N ASN A 86 -8.91 12.49 -4.68
CA ASN A 86 -9.42 13.81 -5.05
C ASN A 86 -8.40 14.62 -5.86
N SER A 87 -7.35 13.98 -6.39
CA SER A 87 -6.30 14.66 -7.14
C SER A 87 -6.31 14.28 -8.63
N THR A 88 -6.04 15.29 -9.45
CA THR A 88 -5.68 15.16 -10.86
C THR A 88 -4.42 14.29 -11.04
N PRO A 89 -3.95 13.98 -12.26
CA PRO A 89 -2.62 13.38 -12.51
C PRO A 89 -1.43 14.22 -12.00
N HIS A 90 -1.69 15.25 -11.22
CA HIS A 90 -0.76 16.23 -10.68
C HIS A 90 -0.93 16.31 -9.16
N GLY A 91 0.17 16.47 -8.45
CA GLY A 91 0.19 16.58 -7.00
C GLY A 91 -0.41 17.87 -6.45
N TRP A 92 -0.61 17.90 -5.14
CA TRP A 92 -0.91 19.12 -4.38
C TRP A 92 0.34 20.00 -4.23
N PRO A 93 0.19 21.30 -3.85
CA PRO A 93 1.33 22.14 -3.54
C PRO A 93 2.28 21.48 -2.53
N PHE A 94 3.57 21.53 -2.82
CA PHE A 94 4.63 21.05 -1.95
C PHE A 94 5.66 22.17 -1.70
N TYR A 95 6.26 22.18 -0.51
CA TYR A 95 6.95 23.34 0.03
C TYR A 95 8.43 23.00 0.29
N ALA A 96 9.31 23.40 -0.63
CA ALA A 96 10.76 23.31 -0.49
C ALA A 96 11.30 24.70 -0.16
N TYR A 97 11.12 25.12 1.09
CA TYR A 97 11.40 26.50 1.51
C TYR A 97 12.78 27.00 1.04
N PRO A 98 12.86 28.25 0.55
CA PRO A 98 11.81 29.27 0.52
C PRO A 98 10.84 29.16 -0.67
N MET A 99 10.95 28.13 -1.51
CA MET A 99 10.07 27.95 -2.68
C MET A 99 8.90 27.01 -2.38
N SER A 100 7.81 27.18 -3.11
CA SER A 100 6.80 26.14 -3.25
C SER A 100 6.50 25.87 -4.71
N PHE A 101 5.96 24.68 -4.93
CA PHE A 101 5.79 24.13 -6.26
C PHE A 101 4.45 23.42 -6.39
N ARG A 102 3.92 23.39 -7.61
CA ARG A 102 2.78 22.54 -7.96
C ARG A 102 2.87 22.12 -9.41
N SER A 103 2.88 20.81 -9.66
CA SER A 103 2.71 20.28 -11.02
C SER A 103 1.31 20.61 -11.54
N ARG A 104 1.19 20.97 -12.80
CA ARG A 104 -0.06 21.25 -13.51
C ARG A 104 0.02 20.66 -14.94
N PRO A 105 -1.11 20.54 -15.65
CA PRO A 105 -1.10 20.08 -17.04
C PRO A 105 -0.20 20.94 -17.96
N ASP A 106 -0.05 22.22 -17.65
CA ASP A 106 0.71 23.22 -18.41
C ASP A 106 2.15 23.44 -17.89
N GLY A 107 2.60 22.69 -16.88
CA GLY A 107 3.98 22.74 -16.40
C GLY A 107 4.12 22.74 -14.88
N LEU A 108 5.12 23.46 -14.38
CA LEU A 108 5.43 23.57 -12.96
C LEU A 108 5.19 25.01 -12.49
N ALA A 109 4.21 25.20 -11.61
CA ALA A 109 4.07 26.46 -10.90
C ALA A 109 5.19 26.57 -9.85
N VAL A 110 5.82 27.75 -9.75
CA VAL A 110 6.89 28.07 -8.81
C VAL A 110 6.53 29.37 -8.11
N GLU A 111 6.56 29.38 -6.79
CA GLU A 111 6.22 30.56 -5.98
C GLU A 111 7.23 30.77 -4.85
N LEU A 112 7.56 32.03 -4.57
CA LEU A 112 8.26 32.39 -3.34
C LEU A 112 7.28 32.25 -2.17
N THR A 113 7.61 31.37 -1.21
CA THR A 113 6.83 31.15 0.00
C THR A 113 7.54 31.79 1.17
N VAL A 114 7.01 32.91 1.64
CA VAL A 114 7.44 33.53 2.90
C VAL A 114 6.57 32.96 4.02
N PRO A 115 7.10 32.07 4.88
CA PRO A 115 6.32 31.58 6.01
C PRO A 115 5.98 32.77 6.91
N THR A 116 4.69 32.97 7.19
CA THR A 116 4.27 34.00 8.13
C THR A 116 4.38 33.41 9.53
N ALA A 117 5.22 33.96 10.39
CA ALA A 117 5.35 33.46 11.77
C ALA A 117 4.01 33.54 12.50
N GLY A 118 3.48 32.40 12.96
CA GLY A 118 2.23 32.35 13.69
C GLY A 118 1.99 31.02 14.40
N PRO A 119 1.35 31.02 15.58
CA PRO A 119 1.23 29.85 16.46
C PRO A 119 0.38 28.68 15.91
N ARG A 120 -0.21 28.83 14.72
CA ARG A 120 -1.01 27.79 14.04
C ARG A 120 -0.45 27.36 12.68
N GLN A 121 0.74 27.79 12.32
CA GLN A 121 1.33 27.40 11.04
C GLN A 121 2.15 26.11 11.19
N TYR A 122 1.53 24.98 10.87
CA TYR A 122 2.18 23.66 10.71
C TYR A 122 3.11 23.58 9.48
N LYS A 123 3.29 24.71 8.81
CA LYS A 123 4.19 24.91 7.69
C LYS A 123 5.60 25.14 8.24
N GLN A 124 6.17 24.11 8.85
CA GLN A 124 7.59 24.09 9.18
C GLN A 124 8.41 23.78 7.92
N PRO A 125 9.64 24.30 7.79
CA PRO A 125 10.60 23.80 6.82
C PRO A 125 10.93 22.32 7.06
#